data_AF-A0A8S4RGE9-F1
#
_entry.id   AF-A0A8S4RGE9-F1
#
_cell.length_a   1.000
_cell.length_b   1.000
_cell.length_c   1.000
_cell.angle_alpha   90.00
_cell.angle_beta   90.00
_cell.angle_gamma   90.00
#
_symmetry.space_group_name_H-M   'P 1'
#
loop_
_entity.id
_entity.type
_entity.pdbx_description
1 polymer ?
#
loop_
_entity_poly.entity_id
_entity_poly.type
_entity_poly.pdbx_seq_one_letter_code
_entity_poly.pdbx_strand_id
1 'polypeptide(L)'
;MGLIRRLRVTQRAMERAMLGVSLRDQIRNEEIRKRTRVTDIALRVAKLKLQWAGHIARRTDGRWGLKLLEWRPRTGKRLAPNEVDR
;
A
#
# COMPACT_ATOMS: atom_id res chain seq x y z
N MET A 1 8.82 4.36 3.80
CA MET A 1 9.12 2.97 4.23
C MET A 1 8.49 2.54 5.57
N GLY A 2 7.94 3.44 6.41
CA GLY A 2 7.51 3.09 7.78
C GLY A 2 6.19 2.30 7.93
N LEU A 3 5.25 2.41 6.99
CA LEU A 3 3.90 1.84 7.16
C LEU A 3 3.89 0.30 7.17
N ILE A 4 4.59 -0.33 6.22
CA ILE A 4 4.69 -1.80 6.12
C ILE A 4 5.34 -2.37 7.38
N ARG A 5 6.35 -1.68 7.94
CA ARG A 5 6.98 -2.10 9.20
C ARG A 5 5.98 -2.10 10.36
N ARG A 6 5.17 -1.05 10.50
CA ARG A 6 4.13 -0.97 11.54
C ARG A 6 3.10 -2.09 11.40
N LEU A 7 2.62 -2.35 10.18
CA LEU A 7 1.69 -3.45 9.88
C LEU A 7 2.30 -4.83 10.21
N ARG A 8 3.58 -5.03 9.94
CA ARG A 8 4.28 -6.26 10.32
C ARG A 8 4.36 -6.42 11.83
N VAL A 9 4.66 -5.34 12.57
CA VAL A 9 4.71 -5.37 14.04
C VAL A 9 3.34 -5.70 14.62
N THR A 10 2.27 -5.06 14.14
CA THR A 10 0.90 -5.38 14.60
C THR A 10 0.53 -6.82 14.28
N GLN A 11 0.85 -7.32 13.08
CA GLN A 11 0.65 -8.73 12.74
C GLN A 11 1.42 -9.66 13.70
N ARG A 12 2.69 -9.37 14.04
CA ARG A 12 3.47 -10.17 15.00
C ARG A 12 2.83 -10.21 16.39
N ALA A 13 2.28 -9.09 16.85
CA ALA A 13 1.61 -9.00 18.14
C ALA A 13 0.32 -9.86 18.15
N MET A 14 -0.47 -9.77 17.08
CA MET A 14 -1.69 -10.57 16.93
C MET A 14 -1.39 -12.08 16.84
N GLU A 15 -0.40 -12.48 16.06
CA GLU A 15 0.01 -13.90 15.95
C GLU A 15 0.48 -14.47 17.30
N ARG A 16 1.16 -13.67 18.13
CA ARG A 16 1.53 -14.07 19.50
C ARG A 16 0.32 -14.25 20.40
N ALA A 17 -0.61 -13.30 20.36
CA ALA A 17 -1.85 -13.38 21.13
C ALA A 17 -2.69 -14.59 20.75
N MET A 18 -2.80 -14.91 19.45
CA MET A 18 -3.50 -16.10 18.95
C MET A 18 -2.93 -17.42 19.49
N LEU A 19 -1.61 -17.49 19.68
CA LEU A 19 -0.93 -18.68 20.19
C LEU A 19 -0.74 -18.67 21.71
N GLY A 20 -1.18 -17.62 22.42
CA GLY A 20 -0.98 -17.48 23.86
C GLY A 20 0.49 -17.36 24.29
N VAL A 21 1.38 -16.92 23.39
CA VAL A 21 2.83 -16.83 23.66
C VAL A 21 3.26 -15.41 23.98
N SER A 22 4.08 -15.29 25.01
CA SER A 22 4.66 -14.05 25.48
C SER A 22 6.01 -13.77 24.81
N LEU A 23 6.58 -12.58 25.07
CA LEU A 23 7.96 -12.29 24.66
C LEU A 23 9.01 -13.07 25.48
N ARG A 24 8.65 -13.52 26.69
CA ARG A 24 9.56 -14.26 27.58
C ARG A 24 9.83 -15.68 27.09
N ASP A 25 8.93 -16.23 26.30
CA ASP A 25 9.09 -17.57 25.71
C ASP A 25 10.19 -17.59 24.63
N GLN A 26 10.68 -16.42 24.21
CA GLN A 26 11.76 -16.22 23.22
C GLN A 26 11.60 -17.04 21.93
N ILE A 27 10.35 -17.36 21.56
CA ILE A 27 10.04 -18.11 20.36
C ILE A 27 10.36 -17.25 19.13
N ARG A 28 11.12 -17.83 18.20
CA ARG A 28 11.49 -17.18 16.94
C ARG A 28 10.23 -16.84 16.13
N ASN A 29 10.25 -15.67 15.48
CA ASN A 29 9.13 -15.22 14.64
C ASN A 29 8.83 -16.20 13.50
N GLU A 30 9.83 -16.89 12.98
CA GLU A 30 9.67 -17.92 11.94
C GLU A 30 8.83 -19.11 12.40
N GLU A 31 9.00 -19.53 13.66
CA GLU A 31 8.24 -20.61 14.25
C GLU A 31 6.77 -20.20 14.48
N ILE A 32 6.56 -18.97 14.95
CA ILE A 32 5.21 -18.37 15.06
C ILE A 32 4.51 -18.32 13.68
N ARG A 33 5.24 -17.99 12.61
CA ARG A 33 4.70 -18.02 11.23
C ARG A 33 4.33 -19.42 10.77
N LYS A 34 5.18 -20.42 11.05
CA LYS A 34 4.92 -21.82 10.69
C LYS A 34 3.66 -22.36 11.37
N ARG A 35 3.46 -22.01 12.64
CA ARG A 35 2.28 -22.42 13.42
C ARG A 35 0.99 -21.74 12.95
N THR A 36 1.02 -20.41 12.79
CA THR A 36 -0.18 -19.64 12.42
C THR A 36 -0.55 -19.75 10.94
N ARG A 37 0.43 -19.98 10.05
CA ARG A 37 0.27 -20.02 8.58
C ARG A 37 -0.42 -18.78 7.98
N VAL A 38 -0.39 -17.66 8.70
CA VAL A 38 -0.96 -16.39 8.25
C VAL A 38 -0.08 -15.79 7.16
N THR A 39 -0.70 -15.30 6.09
CA THR A 39 0.00 -14.66 4.97
C THR A 39 0.73 -13.39 5.43
N ASP A 40 1.94 -13.13 4.91
CA ASP A 40 2.68 -11.89 5.23
C ASP A 40 1.89 -10.66 4.74
N ILE A 41 1.64 -9.71 5.64
CA ILE A 41 0.85 -8.53 5.31
C ILE A 41 1.47 -7.66 4.22
N ALA A 42 2.79 -7.66 4.05
CA ALA A 42 3.43 -6.90 2.98
C ALA A 42 3.07 -7.49 1.60
N LEU A 43 3.06 -8.82 1.48
CA LEU A 43 2.63 -9.51 0.26
C LEU A 43 1.15 -9.24 0.00
N ARG A 44 0.30 -9.28 1.03
CA ARG A 44 -1.12 -9.00 0.90
C ARG A 44 -1.38 -7.56 0.44
N VAL A 45 -0.69 -6.58 1.03
CA VAL A 45 -0.80 -5.16 0.65
C VAL A 45 -0.33 -4.96 -0.79
N ALA A 46 0.80 -5.56 -1.19
CA ALA A 46 1.29 -5.49 -2.57
C ALA A 46 0.28 -6.08 -3.57
N LYS A 47 -0.26 -7.26 -3.27
CA LYS A 47 -1.28 -7.91 -4.10
C LYS A 47 -2.53 -7.04 -4.23
N LEU A 48 -3.04 -6.49 -3.13
CA LEU A 48 -4.21 -5.63 -3.13
C LEU A 48 -3.98 -4.35 -3.95
N LYS A 49 -2.78 -3.75 -3.85
CA LYS A 49 -2.42 -2.59 -4.68
C LYS A 49 -2.43 -2.91 -6.16
N LEU A 50 -1.85 -4.05 -6.56
CA LEU A 50 -1.87 -4.49 -7.96
C LEU A 50 -3.27 -4.84 -8.45
N GLN A 51 -4.09 -5.50 -7.62
CA GLN A 51 -5.48 -5.79 -7.93
C GLN A 51 -6.30 -4.51 -8.14
N TRP A 52 -6.10 -3.51 -7.27
CA TRP A 52 -6.73 -2.21 -7.44
C TRP A 52 -6.26 -1.51 -8.71
N ALA A 53 -4.96 -1.49 -9.00
CA ALA A 53 -4.43 -0.90 -10.23
C ALA A 53 -5.03 -1.56 -11.48
N GLY A 54 -5.07 -2.91 -11.51
CA GLY A 54 -5.69 -3.65 -12.60
C GLY A 54 -7.21 -3.44 -12.71
N HIS A 55 -7.90 -3.29 -11.57
CA HIS A 55 -9.33 -2.94 -11.56
C HIS A 55 -9.58 -1.57 -12.16
N ILE A 56 -8.77 -0.58 -11.81
CA ILE A 56 -8.86 0.77 -12.39
C ILE A 56 -8.51 0.74 -13.88
N ALA A 57 -7.46 0.02 -14.30
CA ALA A 57 -7.07 -0.07 -15.70
C ALA A 57 -8.15 -0.70 -16.61
N ARG A 58 -8.98 -1.61 -16.09
CA ARG A 58 -10.12 -2.20 -16.83
C ARG A 58 -11.37 -1.32 -16.85
N ARG A 59 -11.42 -0.26 -16.03
CA ARG A 59 -12.58 0.62 -16.00
C ARG A 59 -12.53 1.62 -17.15
N THR A 60 -13.62 1.72 -17.89
CA THR A 60 -13.81 2.66 -19.01
C THR A 60 -14.79 3.79 -18.68
N ASP A 61 -15.28 3.86 -17.44
CA ASP A 61 -16.36 4.76 -17.00
C ASP A 61 -15.92 6.21 -16.71
N GLY A 62 -14.68 6.59 -17.06
CA GLY A 62 -14.18 7.97 -16.97
C GLY A 62 -14.20 8.59 -15.57
N ARG A 63 -14.32 7.76 -14.52
CA ARG A 63 -14.45 8.23 -13.13
C ARG A 63 -13.14 8.81 -12.60
N TRP A 64 -13.27 9.56 -11.50
CA TRP A 64 -12.19 10.24 -10.79
C TRP A 64 -10.90 9.42 -10.59
N GLY A 65 -11.01 8.11 -10.38
CA GLY A 65 -9.84 7.24 -10.19
C GLY A 65 -8.87 7.21 -11.39
N LEU A 66 -9.38 7.17 -12.62
CA LEU A 66 -8.53 7.21 -13.82
C LEU A 66 -7.97 8.63 -14.03
N LYS A 67 -8.82 9.65 -13.86
CA LYS A 67 -8.42 11.06 -13.96
C LYS A 67 -7.28 11.40 -13.00
N LEU A 68 -7.32 10.89 -11.77
CA LEU A 68 -6.27 11.11 -10.78
C LEU A 68 -4.95 10.43 -11.15
N LEU A 69 -4.99 9.25 -11.77
CA LEU A 69 -3.80 8.53 -12.25
C LEU A 69 -3.15 9.22 -13.45
N GLU A 70 -3.96 9.69 -14.39
CA GLU A 70 -3.51 10.41 -15.58
C GLU A 70 -3.12 11.86 -15.29
N TRP A 71 -3.56 12.39 -14.14
CA TRP A 71 -3.32 13.77 -13.76
C TRP A 71 -1.82 14.05 -13.69
N ARG A 72 -1.38 15.01 -14.52
CA ARG A 72 -0.05 15.59 -14.43
C ARG A 72 -0.17 17.01 -13.89
N PRO A 73 0.60 17.37 -12.85
CA PRO A 73 0.62 18.75 -12.37
C PRO A 73 1.09 19.67 -13.51
N ARG A 74 0.41 20.80 -13.69
CA ARG A 74 0.88 21.85 -14.58
C ARG A 74 2.09 22.52 -13.92
N THR A 75 3.28 22.04 -14.26
CA THR A 75 4.54 22.68 -13.89
C THR A 75 4.77 23.88 -14.82
N GLY A 76 4.00 24.95 -14.63
CA GLY A 76 4.14 26.17 -15.43
C GLY A 76 3.34 27.32 -14.85
N LYS A 77 3.93 28.53 -14.85
CA LYS A 77 3.19 29.76 -14.57
C LYS A 77 2.38 30.13 -15.82
N ARG A 78 1.14 30.59 -15.64
CA ARG A 78 0.31 31.12 -16.73
C ARG A 78 1.00 32.38 -17.25
N LEU A 79 1.57 32.34 -18.46
CA LEU A 79 2.07 33.56 -19.11
C LEU A 79 0.87 34.44 -19.44
N ALA A 80 0.99 35.73 -19.16
CA ALA A 80 -0.05 36.72 -19.46
C ALA A 80 -0.23 36.84 -21.00
N PRO A 81 -1.42 37.22 -21.50
CA PRO A 81 -1.78 37.03 -22.91
C PRO A 81 -1.06 37.93 -23.93
N ASN A 82 -0.07 38.74 -23.54
CA ASN A 82 0.31 39.94 -24.30
C ASN A 82 1.78 39.98 -24.74
N GLU A 83 2.38 38.86 -25.16
CA GLU A 83 3.79 38.83 -25.60
C GLU A 83 4.04 37.92 -26.81
N VAL A 84 3.06 37.81 -27.73
CA VAL A 84 3.22 37.06 -28.99
C VAL A 84 3.02 37.94 -30.24
N ASP A 85 2.56 39.18 -30.09
CA ASP A 85 2.27 40.09 -31.23
C ASP A 85 3.20 41.34 -31.29
N ARG A 86 4.52 41.18 -31.26
CA ARG A 86 5.47 42.24 -31.67
C ARG A 86 6.61 41.70 -32.50
#